data_AF-A0A0F9LD07-F1
#
_entry.id   AF-A0A0F9LD07-F1
#
_cell.length_a   1.000
_cell.length_b   1.000
_cell.length_c   1.000
_cell.angle_alpha   90.00
_cell.angle_beta   90.00
_cell.angle_gamma   90.00
#
_symmetry.space_group_name_H-M   'P 1'
#
loop_
_entity.id
_entity.type
_entity.pdbx_description
1 polymer ?
#
loop_
_entity_poly.entity_id
_entity_poly.type
_entity_poly.pdbx_seq_one_letter_code
_entity_poly.pdbx_strand_id
1 'polypeptide(L)'
;MNRKLITIIITGLVIEGLCVAIASIGDIKENIPGFSFLYTASFIAYVFAIFYVSKNVESTEQDSNSSKKILWTILIFSLIFRLTLLPATPSDDLYRYLWEGKLQLNWLNPYSHPPESSSLEGLRDSFFSGINHKHLTTIYPPLTLMVFAIADYVSHSFLSMKSAFLLFDVLTIFIIVRFLRVMGKAPINVLIYAWSPLVLISFAARGHCDSLQIFLVILTLYLFSIRKNLQSIVSIGLAVMSKFVFIIVAPFLIPRGKLKYLAVLPLVIAILYLPYIGAGKGLFSTLLHFGTQYHYNDSAHFLIFCLSLGSPFISRIITSMIFVT
;
A
#
# COMPACT_ATOMS: atom_id res chain seq x y z
N MET A 1 5.96 -35.16 12.86
CA MET A 1 5.94 -33.77 12.36
C MET A 1 5.14 -32.92 13.34
N ASN A 2 5.64 -31.73 13.74
CA ASN A 2 4.93 -30.86 14.70
C ASN A 2 3.52 -30.54 14.15
N ARG A 3 2.45 -30.84 14.91
CA ARG A 3 1.05 -30.61 14.49
C ARG A 3 0.84 -29.19 13.94
N LYS A 4 1.48 -28.18 14.54
CA LYS A 4 1.46 -26.78 14.05
C LYS A 4 2.04 -26.62 12.65
N LEU A 5 3.18 -27.26 12.39
CA LEU A 5 3.82 -27.22 11.09
C LEU A 5 2.94 -27.91 10.03
N ILE A 6 2.32 -29.06 10.37
CA ILE A 6 1.37 -29.75 9.48
C ILE A 6 0.20 -28.82 9.14
N THR A 7 -0.43 -28.23 10.16
CA THR A 7 -1.57 -27.32 9.96
C THR A 7 -1.18 -26.14 9.09
N ILE A 8 -0.03 -25.51 9.35
CA ILE A 8 0.45 -24.40 8.53
C ILE A 8 0.66 -24.83 7.08
N ILE A 9 1.29 -25.98 6.82
CA ILE A 9 1.46 -26.49 5.46
C ILE A 9 0.10 -26.72 4.77
N ILE A 10 -0.84 -27.37 5.45
CA ILE A 10 -2.18 -27.64 4.89
C ILE A 10 -2.90 -26.33 4.58
N THR A 11 -2.96 -25.39 5.54
CA THR A 11 -3.61 -24.09 5.32
C THR A 11 -2.92 -23.29 4.22
N GLY A 12 -1.59 -23.39 4.11
CA GLY A 12 -0.82 -22.76 3.05
C GLY A 12 -1.18 -23.31 1.67
N LEU A 13 -1.29 -24.63 1.54
CA LEU A 13 -1.72 -25.27 0.30
C LEU A 13 -3.16 -24.89 -0.09
N VAL A 14 -4.07 -24.79 0.88
CA VAL A 14 -5.45 -24.36 0.64
C VAL A 14 -5.49 -22.91 0.13
N ILE A 15 -4.77 -22.00 0.80
CA ILE A 15 -4.69 -20.59 0.37
C ILE A 15 -4.05 -20.47 -1.01
N GLU A 16 -3.01 -21.27 -1.30
CA GLU A 16 -2.40 -21.30 -2.63
C GLU A 16 -3.39 -21.75 -3.71
N GLY A 17 -4.15 -22.83 -3.46
CA GLY A 17 -5.20 -23.26 -4.39
C GLY A 17 -6.25 -22.18 -4.65
N LEU A 18 -6.62 -21.41 -3.62
CA LEU A 18 -7.51 -20.25 -3.76
C LEU A 18 -6.85 -19.11 -4.54
N CYS A 19 -5.54 -18.86 -4.34
CA CYS A 19 -4.79 -17.86 -5.10
C CYS A 19 -4.74 -18.22 -6.59
N VAL A 20 -4.50 -19.50 -6.93
CA VAL A 20 -4.54 -19.99 -8.32
C VAL A 20 -5.93 -19.80 -8.93
N ALA A 21 -6.99 -20.14 -8.20
CA ALA A 21 -8.36 -19.96 -8.65
C ALA A 21 -8.69 -18.47 -8.89
N ILE A 22 -8.26 -17.58 -7.99
CA ILE A 22 -8.42 -16.12 -8.15
C ILE A 22 -7.65 -15.62 -9.36
N ALA A 23 -6.39 -16.04 -9.55
CA ALA A 23 -5.59 -15.62 -10.70
C ALA A 23 -6.17 -16.10 -12.04
N SER A 24 -6.95 -17.19 -12.01
CA SER A 24 -7.55 -17.82 -13.19
C SER A 24 -8.95 -17.31 -13.52
N ILE A 25 -9.55 -16.45 -12.68
CA ILE A 25 -10.93 -15.97 -12.89
C ILE A 25 -11.06 -14.89 -13.97
N GLY A 26 -9.95 -14.40 -14.51
CA GLY A 26 -9.94 -13.29 -15.48
C GLY A 26 -10.10 -11.93 -14.79
N ASP A 27 -10.77 -10.97 -15.43
CA ASP A 27 -11.04 -9.67 -14.82
C ASP A 27 -12.03 -9.81 -13.65
N ILE A 28 -11.60 -9.34 -12.47
CA ILE A 28 -12.39 -9.33 -11.24
C ILE A 28 -13.70 -8.58 -11.43
N LYS A 29 -13.73 -7.53 -12.27
CA LYS A 29 -14.94 -6.73 -12.54
C LYS A 29 -16.00 -7.50 -13.30
N GLU A 30 -15.60 -8.44 -14.14
CA GLU A 30 -16.51 -9.28 -14.92
C GLU A 30 -17.04 -10.45 -14.08
N ASN A 31 -16.26 -10.90 -13.08
CA ASN A 31 -16.57 -12.08 -12.26
C ASN A 31 -16.70 -11.76 -10.76
N ILE A 32 -17.37 -10.66 -10.42
CA ILE A 32 -17.51 -10.19 -9.03
C ILE A 32 -18.03 -11.27 -8.06
N PRO A 33 -19.09 -12.07 -8.38
CA PRO A 33 -19.59 -13.07 -7.44
C PRO A 33 -18.57 -14.19 -7.18
N GLY A 34 -17.91 -14.68 -8.23
CA GLY A 34 -16.89 -15.73 -8.11
C GLY A 34 -15.66 -15.25 -7.35
N PHE A 35 -15.18 -14.04 -7.65
CA PHE A 35 -14.10 -13.43 -6.90
C PHE A 35 -14.47 -13.26 -5.43
N SER A 36 -15.68 -12.75 -5.13
CA SER A 36 -16.14 -12.53 -3.75
C SER A 36 -16.20 -13.83 -2.94
N PHE A 37 -16.65 -14.93 -3.56
CA PHE A 37 -16.66 -16.25 -2.94
C PHE A 37 -15.24 -16.74 -2.62
N LEU A 38 -14.33 -16.74 -3.60
CA LEU A 38 -12.95 -17.18 -3.43
C LEU A 38 -12.19 -16.32 -2.41
N TYR A 39 -12.40 -15.00 -2.47
CA TYR A 39 -11.81 -14.03 -1.55
C TYR A 39 -12.29 -14.28 -0.12
N THR A 40 -13.59 -14.50 0.07
CA THR A 40 -14.16 -14.85 1.38
C THR A 40 -13.61 -16.18 1.90
N ALA A 41 -13.54 -17.22 1.06
CA ALA A 41 -12.96 -18.51 1.42
C ALA A 41 -11.48 -18.37 1.86
N SER A 42 -10.71 -17.51 1.19
CA SER A 42 -9.31 -17.25 1.55
C SER A 42 -9.18 -16.59 2.93
N PHE A 43 -10.11 -15.70 3.30
CA PHE A 43 -10.16 -15.13 4.64
C PHE A 43 -10.49 -16.16 5.71
N ILE A 44 -11.41 -17.09 5.45
CA ILE A 44 -11.75 -18.16 6.39
C ILE A 44 -10.51 -19.03 6.66
N ALA A 45 -9.81 -19.45 5.61
CA ALA A 45 -8.58 -20.23 5.74
C ALA A 45 -7.46 -19.46 6.48
N TYR A 46 -7.30 -18.17 6.17
CA TYR A 46 -6.35 -17.27 6.82
C TYR A 46 -6.64 -17.05 8.31
N VAL A 47 -7.88 -16.76 8.68
CA VAL A 47 -8.30 -16.59 10.08
C VAL A 47 -8.10 -17.88 10.86
N PHE A 48 -8.42 -19.04 10.25
CA PHE A 48 -8.16 -20.34 10.85
C PHE A 48 -6.66 -20.55 11.12
N ALA A 49 -5.79 -20.22 10.16
CA ALA A 49 -4.33 -20.30 10.34
C ALA A 49 -3.83 -19.41 11.49
N ILE A 50 -4.31 -18.16 11.57
CA ILE A 50 -3.98 -17.25 12.68
C ILE A 50 -4.44 -17.80 14.02
N PHE A 51 -5.70 -18.23 14.11
CA PHE A 51 -6.28 -18.75 15.35
C PHE A 51 -5.49 -19.95 15.85
N TYR A 52 -5.15 -20.90 14.96
CA TYR A 52 -4.43 -22.10 15.33
C TYR A 52 -2.99 -21.81 15.78
N VAL A 53 -2.31 -20.86 15.14
CA VAL A 53 -0.97 -20.42 15.54
C VAL A 53 -1.00 -19.68 16.87
N SER A 54 -1.98 -18.80 17.07
CA SER A 54 -2.08 -17.92 18.26
C SER A 54 -2.51 -18.68 19.52
N LYS A 55 -3.47 -19.62 19.42
CA LYS A 55 -4.02 -20.36 20.58
C LYS A 55 -3.02 -21.28 21.28
N ASN A 56 -1.87 -21.55 20.65
CA ASN A 56 -0.89 -22.50 21.16
C ASN A 56 0.47 -21.86 21.45
N VAL A 57 0.58 -20.52 21.50
CA VAL A 57 1.85 -19.83 21.80
C VAL A 57 2.23 -19.94 23.28
N GLU A 58 1.27 -20.21 24.17
CA GLU A 58 1.47 -20.20 25.63
C GLU A 58 2.13 -21.45 26.22
N SER A 59 2.41 -22.49 25.43
CA SER A 59 3.00 -23.71 25.98
C SER A 59 4.09 -24.27 25.07
N THR A 60 5.33 -23.81 25.26
CA THR A 60 6.60 -24.58 25.32
C THR A 60 7.80 -23.73 24.88
N GLU A 61 8.72 -23.48 25.80
CA GLU A 61 10.13 -23.13 25.53
C GLU A 61 10.90 -24.26 24.81
N GLN A 62 10.24 -25.40 24.57
CA GLN A 62 10.80 -26.57 23.89
C GLN A 62 10.62 -26.47 22.36
N ASP A 63 11.71 -26.05 21.71
CA ASP A 63 12.08 -26.16 20.29
C ASP A 63 12.15 -24.84 19.49
N SER A 64 13.26 -24.11 19.68
CA SER A 64 13.68 -23.03 18.78
C SER A 64 13.77 -23.48 17.31
N ASN A 65 14.11 -24.76 17.07
CA ASN A 65 14.19 -25.34 15.73
C ASN A 65 12.81 -25.47 15.08
N SER A 66 11.78 -25.86 15.84
CA SER A 66 10.42 -26.00 15.31
C SER A 66 9.81 -24.64 14.95
N SER A 67 10.02 -23.63 15.81
CA SER A 67 9.58 -22.25 15.54
C SER A 67 10.25 -21.64 14.31
N LYS A 68 11.55 -21.92 14.09
CA LYS A 68 12.26 -21.51 12.86
C LYS A 68 11.67 -22.17 11.62
N LYS A 69 11.36 -23.47 11.66
CA LYS A 69 10.72 -24.19 10.55
C LYS A 69 9.36 -23.57 10.20
N ILE A 70 8.52 -23.32 11.20
CA ILE A 70 7.20 -22.68 11.01
C ILE A 70 7.36 -21.30 10.38
N LEU A 71 8.27 -20.46 10.89
CA LEU A 71 8.54 -19.13 10.31
C LEU A 71 8.94 -19.24 8.84
N TRP A 72 9.89 -20.11 8.49
CA TRP A 72 10.31 -20.29 7.11
C TRP A 72 9.19 -20.80 6.22
N THR A 73 8.36 -21.74 6.70
CA THR A 73 7.18 -22.19 5.95
C THR A 73 6.20 -21.04 5.68
N ILE A 74 5.92 -20.18 6.66
CA ILE A 74 5.09 -18.99 6.48
C ILE A 74 5.68 -18.07 5.40
N LEU A 75 6.99 -17.79 5.47
CA LEU A 75 7.67 -16.92 4.51
C LEU A 75 7.69 -17.52 3.10
N ILE A 76 7.93 -18.82 2.95
CA ILE A 76 7.96 -19.49 1.64
C ILE A 76 6.56 -19.43 0.99
N PHE A 77 5.51 -19.85 1.69
CA PHE A 77 4.15 -19.76 1.17
C PHE A 77 3.74 -18.32 0.87
N SER A 78 4.13 -17.38 1.73
CA SER A 78 3.89 -15.95 1.52
C SER A 78 4.48 -15.44 0.19
N LEU A 79 5.65 -15.95 -0.22
CA LEU A 79 6.27 -15.62 -1.51
C LEU A 79 5.59 -16.36 -2.67
N ILE A 80 5.22 -17.63 -2.49
CA ILE A 80 4.49 -18.41 -3.49
C ILE A 80 3.17 -17.72 -3.85
N PHE A 81 2.34 -17.37 -2.86
CA PHE A 81 1.06 -16.69 -3.07
C PHE A 81 1.21 -15.42 -3.93
N ARG A 82 2.26 -14.64 -3.64
CA ARG A 82 2.57 -13.39 -4.35
C ARG A 82 2.97 -13.64 -5.79
N LEU A 83 3.81 -14.64 -6.04
CA LEU A 83 4.21 -15.01 -7.39
C LEU A 83 3.02 -15.55 -8.20
N THR A 84 2.17 -16.36 -7.58
CA THR A 84 0.94 -16.89 -8.17
C THR A 84 -0.06 -15.79 -8.56
N LEU A 85 -0.17 -14.74 -7.75
CA LEU A 85 -1.07 -13.61 -8.01
C LEU A 85 -0.45 -12.51 -8.89
N LEU A 86 0.87 -12.48 -9.07
CA LEU A 86 1.56 -11.49 -9.90
C LEU A 86 1.05 -11.40 -11.35
N PRO A 87 0.65 -12.48 -12.05
CA PRO A 87 0.07 -12.37 -13.40
C PRO A 87 -1.41 -11.96 -13.43
N ALA A 88 -2.10 -11.87 -12.28
CA ALA A 88 -3.52 -11.52 -12.25
C ALA A 88 -3.79 -10.10 -12.78
N THR A 89 -5.01 -9.86 -13.27
CA THR A 89 -5.45 -8.59 -13.87
C THR A 89 -5.22 -7.41 -12.90
N PRO A 90 -4.46 -6.37 -13.32
CA PRO A 90 -4.09 -5.25 -12.45
C PRO A 90 -5.26 -4.31 -12.14
N SER A 91 -5.02 -3.38 -11.21
CA SER A 91 -5.90 -2.22 -11.04
C SER A 91 -5.85 -1.27 -12.23
N ASP A 92 -6.95 -0.55 -12.46
CA ASP A 92 -7.00 0.53 -13.45
C ASP A 92 -6.02 1.67 -13.09
N ASP A 93 -5.65 1.79 -11.82
CA ASP A 93 -4.68 2.80 -11.37
C ASP A 93 -3.32 2.63 -12.06
N LEU A 94 -2.97 1.41 -12.49
CA LEU A 94 -1.68 1.16 -13.12
C LEU A 94 -1.54 1.88 -14.47
N TYR A 95 -2.64 2.11 -15.19
CA TYR A 95 -2.61 2.95 -16.40
C TYR A 95 -2.14 4.36 -16.04
N ARG A 96 -2.63 4.90 -14.92
CA ARG A 96 -2.19 6.19 -14.41
C ARG A 96 -0.73 6.14 -13.96
N TYR A 97 -0.31 5.09 -13.27
CA TYR A 97 1.08 4.94 -12.80
C TYR A 97 2.08 4.93 -13.96
N LEU A 98 1.79 4.16 -15.02
CA LEU A 98 2.62 4.11 -16.23
C LEU A 98 2.70 5.48 -16.90
N TRP A 99 1.57 6.18 -17.02
CA TRP A 99 1.55 7.53 -17.59
C TRP A 99 2.45 8.50 -16.82
N GLU A 100 2.34 8.54 -15.49
CA GLU A 100 3.16 9.43 -14.66
C GLU A 100 4.65 9.06 -14.68
N GLY A 101 4.98 7.77 -14.79
CA GLY A 101 6.34 7.30 -15.02
C GLY A 101 6.88 7.81 -16.36
N LYS A 102 6.11 7.61 -17.43
CA LYS A 102 6.46 8.00 -18.80
C LYS A 102 6.68 9.50 -18.94
N LEU A 103 5.84 10.34 -18.33
CA LEU A 103 6.04 11.79 -18.34
C LEU A 103 7.41 12.17 -17.78
N GLN A 104 7.79 11.60 -16.64
CA GLN A 104 9.07 11.90 -15.99
C GLN A 104 10.26 11.42 -16.82
N LEU A 105 10.17 10.26 -17.47
CA LEU A 105 11.22 9.77 -18.38
C LEU A 105 11.37 10.63 -19.65
N ASN A 106 10.33 11.39 -20.00
CA ASN A 106 10.38 12.40 -21.05
C ASN A 106 10.70 13.81 -20.52
N TRP A 107 11.20 13.91 -19.29
CA TRP A 107 11.57 15.18 -18.63
C TRP A 107 10.40 16.16 -18.46
N LEU A 108 9.16 15.65 -18.45
CA LEU A 108 7.96 16.41 -18.22
C LEU A 108 7.52 16.28 -16.78
N ASN A 109 6.97 17.37 -16.24
CA ASN A 109 6.50 17.42 -14.86
C ASN A 109 5.05 16.92 -14.75
N PRO A 110 4.79 15.81 -14.03
CA PRO A 110 3.45 15.24 -13.78
C PRO A 110 2.38 16.21 -13.24
N TYR A 111 2.80 17.29 -12.58
CA TYR A 111 1.91 18.30 -12.00
C TYR A 111 1.55 19.44 -12.97
N SER A 112 2.09 19.46 -14.19
CA SER A 112 1.94 20.61 -15.10
C SER A 112 0.78 20.49 -16.08
N HIS A 113 0.57 19.31 -16.67
CA HIS A 113 -0.45 19.10 -17.69
C HIS A 113 -1.23 17.79 -17.45
N PRO A 114 -2.56 17.79 -17.57
CA PRO A 114 -3.36 16.58 -17.48
C PRO A 114 -3.12 15.67 -18.70
N PRO A 115 -3.31 14.34 -18.58
CA PRO A 115 -3.12 13.39 -19.69
C PRO A 115 -3.81 13.78 -21.01
N GLU A 116 -5.01 14.37 -20.95
CA GLU A 116 -5.78 14.78 -22.14
C GLU A 116 -5.31 16.09 -22.80
N SER A 117 -4.32 16.77 -22.23
CA SER A 117 -3.74 17.99 -22.81
C SER A 117 -3.24 17.74 -24.23
N SER A 118 -3.51 18.67 -25.16
CA SER A 118 -3.02 18.62 -26.54
C SER A 118 -1.50 18.61 -26.61
N SER A 119 -0.82 19.27 -25.67
CA SER A 119 0.66 19.26 -25.56
C SER A 119 1.27 17.88 -25.30
N LEU A 120 0.46 16.90 -24.86
CA LEU A 120 0.91 15.54 -24.55
C LEU A 120 0.42 14.50 -25.57
N GLU A 121 -0.21 14.92 -26.67
CA GLU A 121 -0.80 14.03 -27.66
C GLU A 121 0.21 13.05 -28.27
N GLY A 122 1.43 13.54 -28.57
CA GLY A 122 2.52 12.71 -29.09
C GLY A 122 3.06 11.65 -28.12
N LEU A 123 2.69 11.70 -26.84
CA LEU A 123 3.07 10.69 -25.84
C LEU A 123 1.98 9.65 -25.59
N ARG A 124 0.80 9.76 -26.19
CA ARG A 124 -0.29 8.81 -26.00
C ARG A 124 0.00 7.48 -26.72
N ASP A 125 -0.18 6.38 -26.01
CA ASP A 125 0.01 5.02 -26.53
C ASP A 125 -1.22 4.15 -26.24
N SER A 126 -1.09 2.84 -26.41
CA SER A 126 -2.18 1.87 -26.18
C SER A 126 -2.71 1.87 -24.74
N PHE A 127 -1.93 2.35 -23.75
CA PHE A 127 -2.37 2.46 -22.36
C PHE A 127 -3.18 3.72 -22.11
N PHE A 128 -3.11 4.74 -22.99
CA PHE A 128 -3.79 6.00 -22.77
C PHE A 128 -5.30 5.82 -22.53
N SER A 129 -5.96 4.94 -23.26
CA SER A 129 -7.41 4.70 -23.15
C SER A 129 -7.84 4.28 -21.75
N GLY A 130 -7.02 3.53 -21.02
CA GLY A 130 -7.31 3.05 -19.66
C GLY A 130 -7.02 4.04 -18.54
N ILE A 131 -6.42 5.20 -18.82
CA ILE A 131 -6.08 6.19 -17.77
C ILE A 131 -7.37 6.77 -17.16
N ASN A 132 -7.50 6.67 -15.83
CA ASN A 132 -8.56 7.34 -15.07
C ASN A 132 -8.28 8.84 -14.90
N HIS A 133 -9.34 9.64 -14.78
CA HIS A 133 -9.27 11.10 -14.55
C HIS A 133 -8.31 11.84 -15.50
N LYS A 134 -8.42 11.61 -16.81
CA LYS A 134 -7.53 12.16 -17.84
C LYS A 134 -7.47 13.69 -17.89
N HIS A 135 -8.48 14.36 -17.35
CA HIS A 135 -8.59 15.82 -17.23
C HIS A 135 -7.84 16.40 -16.01
N LEU A 136 -7.33 15.56 -15.10
CA LEU A 136 -6.60 15.99 -13.91
C LEU A 136 -5.11 15.67 -14.03
N THR A 137 -4.27 16.60 -13.55
CA THR A 137 -2.84 16.37 -13.27
C THR A 137 -2.67 15.35 -12.14
N THR A 138 -1.44 14.89 -11.88
CA THR A 138 -1.21 13.84 -10.87
C THR A 138 -1.71 14.23 -9.48
N ILE A 139 -2.26 13.25 -8.74
CA ILE A 139 -2.55 13.35 -7.31
C ILE A 139 -1.43 12.76 -6.45
N TYR A 140 -0.51 12.02 -7.05
CA TYR A 140 0.50 11.27 -6.31
C TYR A 140 1.57 12.20 -5.76
N PRO A 141 2.06 12.00 -4.52
CA PRO A 141 3.17 12.79 -4.03
C PRO A 141 4.51 12.35 -4.65
N PRO A 142 5.56 13.17 -4.50
CA PRO A 142 6.80 13.00 -5.24
C PRO A 142 7.51 11.65 -5.11
N LEU A 143 7.54 11.03 -3.92
CA LEU A 143 8.26 9.76 -3.75
C LEU A 143 7.60 8.64 -4.56
N THR A 144 6.27 8.61 -4.61
CA THR A 144 5.52 7.64 -5.40
C THR A 144 5.72 7.88 -6.89
N LEU A 145 5.75 9.14 -7.34
CA LEU A 145 6.09 9.48 -8.72
C LEU A 145 7.47 8.98 -9.11
N MET A 146 8.48 9.15 -8.25
CA MET A 146 9.83 8.65 -8.50
C MET A 146 9.84 7.12 -8.64
N VAL A 147 9.07 6.40 -7.82
CA VAL A 147 8.94 4.93 -7.95
C VAL A 147 8.26 4.55 -9.26
N PHE A 148 7.24 5.29 -9.72
CA PHE A 148 6.64 5.07 -11.03
C PHE A 148 7.66 5.24 -12.16
N ALA A 149 8.47 6.30 -12.10
CA ALA A 149 9.51 6.56 -13.11
C ALA A 149 10.58 5.44 -13.14
N ILE A 150 11.02 4.97 -11.96
CA ILE A 150 11.98 3.85 -11.86
C ILE A 150 11.38 2.56 -12.45
N ALA A 151 10.12 2.26 -12.13
CA ALA A 151 9.45 1.08 -12.66
C ALA A 151 9.27 1.17 -14.19
N ASP A 152 8.89 2.35 -14.69
CA ASP A 152 8.69 2.58 -16.12
C ASP A 152 10.02 2.52 -16.90
N TYR A 153 11.12 2.96 -16.28
CA TYR A 153 12.45 2.90 -16.86
C TYR A 153 12.92 1.45 -17.09
N VAL A 154 12.58 0.54 -16.17
CA VAL A 154 12.87 -0.89 -16.33
C VAL A 154 12.08 -1.48 -17.49
N SER A 155 10.79 -1.18 -17.58
CA SER A 155 9.92 -1.56 -18.69
C SER A 155 8.59 -0.83 -18.59
N HIS A 156 8.12 -0.27 -19.70
CA HIS A 156 6.79 0.33 -19.84
C HIS A 156 5.70 -0.76 -19.89
N SER A 157 5.46 -1.42 -18.76
CA SER A 157 4.52 -2.54 -18.62
C SER A 157 3.94 -2.64 -17.21
N PHE A 158 2.72 -3.22 -17.12
CA PHE A 158 2.09 -3.48 -15.83
C PHE A 158 2.91 -4.40 -14.94
N LEU A 159 3.61 -5.38 -15.51
CA LEU A 159 4.42 -6.31 -14.73
C LEU A 159 5.57 -5.59 -14.01
N SER A 160 6.23 -4.64 -14.68
CA SER A 160 7.29 -3.83 -14.06
C SER A 160 6.76 -3.01 -12.90
N MET A 161 5.64 -2.32 -13.13
CA MET A 161 4.97 -1.50 -12.12
C MET A 161 4.51 -2.33 -10.91
N LYS A 162 3.87 -3.48 -11.14
CA LYS A 162 3.46 -4.41 -10.08
C LYS A 162 4.67 -4.92 -9.30
N SER A 163 5.74 -5.28 -9.99
CA SER A 163 6.96 -5.82 -9.37
C SER A 163 7.63 -4.81 -8.44
N ALA A 164 7.64 -3.52 -8.81
CA ALA A 164 8.16 -2.45 -7.96
C ALA A 164 7.38 -2.33 -6.64
N PHE A 165 6.05 -2.36 -6.67
CA PHE A 165 5.24 -2.30 -5.45
C PHE A 165 5.19 -3.62 -4.68
N LEU A 166 5.31 -4.75 -5.36
CA LEU A 166 5.45 -6.05 -4.73
C LEU A 166 6.76 -6.15 -3.95
N LEU A 167 7.85 -5.54 -4.43
CA LEU A 167 9.10 -5.47 -3.70
C LEU A 167 8.92 -4.79 -2.34
N PHE A 168 8.22 -3.65 -2.26
CA PHE A 168 7.96 -2.97 -0.98
C PHE A 168 7.09 -3.80 -0.04
N ASP A 169 6.10 -4.53 -0.57
CA ASP A 169 5.29 -5.47 0.22
C ASP A 169 6.14 -6.62 0.79
N VAL A 170 7.02 -7.21 -0.02
CA VAL A 170 7.95 -8.26 0.44
C VAL A 170 8.95 -7.73 1.47
N LEU A 171 9.52 -6.54 1.25
CA LEU A 171 10.39 -5.88 2.22
C LEU A 171 9.66 -5.61 3.55
N THR A 172 8.37 -5.26 3.49
CA THR A 172 7.53 -5.06 4.69
C THR A 172 7.50 -6.32 5.55
N ILE A 173 7.33 -7.51 4.96
CA ILE A 173 7.36 -8.80 5.70
C ILE A 173 8.65 -8.94 6.50
N PHE A 174 9.81 -8.67 5.89
CA PHE A 174 11.09 -8.80 6.56
C PHE A 174 11.27 -7.77 7.68
N ILE A 175 10.82 -6.53 7.49
CA ILE A 175 10.87 -5.51 8.55
C ILE A 175 9.90 -5.87 9.69
N ILE A 176 8.71 -6.42 9.42
CA ILE A 176 7.80 -6.91 10.47
C ILE A 176 8.48 -7.99 11.30
N VAL A 177 9.17 -8.96 10.67
CA VAL A 177 9.93 -9.98 11.40
C VAL A 177 10.99 -9.36 12.31
N ARG A 178 11.73 -8.34 11.84
CA ARG A 178 12.73 -7.63 12.65
C ARG A 178 12.07 -6.84 13.78
N PHE A 179 10.98 -6.15 13.49
CA PHE A 179 10.20 -5.36 14.45
C PHE A 179 9.65 -6.25 15.57
N LEU A 180 9.03 -7.39 15.23
CA LEU A 180 8.53 -8.35 16.22
C LEU A 180 9.62 -8.83 17.17
N ARG A 181 10.82 -9.13 16.67
CA ARG A 181 11.96 -9.54 17.51
C ARG A 181 12.39 -8.45 18.48
N VAL A 182 12.50 -7.20 18.01
CA VAL A 182 12.86 -6.06 18.86
C VAL A 182 11.79 -5.82 19.94
N MET A 183 10.52 -6.05 19.61
CA MET A 183 9.40 -5.95 20.54
C MET A 183 9.26 -7.16 21.49
N GLY A 184 10.17 -8.15 21.44
CA GLY A 184 10.08 -9.37 22.23
C GLY A 184 8.88 -10.27 21.88
N LYS A 185 8.30 -10.11 20.69
CA LYS A 185 7.16 -10.89 20.20
C LYS A 185 7.64 -12.03 19.29
N ALA A 186 6.85 -13.11 19.23
CA ALA A 186 7.16 -14.26 18.39
C ALA A 186 7.17 -13.87 16.90
N PRO A 187 8.27 -14.12 16.15
CA PRO A 187 8.37 -13.75 14.73
C PRO A 187 7.32 -14.39 13.83
N ILE A 188 6.76 -15.54 14.23
CA ILE A 188 5.68 -16.24 13.51
C ILE A 188 4.41 -15.39 13.39
N ASN A 189 4.22 -14.38 14.25
CA ASN A 189 3.10 -13.43 14.16
C ASN A 189 3.14 -12.59 12.87
N VAL A 190 4.25 -12.62 12.11
CA VAL A 190 4.31 -12.05 10.75
C VAL A 190 3.23 -12.65 9.84
N LEU A 191 2.74 -13.86 10.14
CA LEU A 191 1.60 -14.51 9.47
C LEU A 191 0.42 -13.55 9.26
N ILE A 192 0.13 -12.69 10.25
CA ILE A 192 -0.98 -11.74 10.21
C ILE A 192 -0.89 -10.84 8.98
N TYR A 193 0.30 -10.35 8.65
CA TYR A 193 0.50 -9.54 7.45
C TYR A 193 0.76 -10.41 6.22
N ALA A 194 1.69 -11.37 6.34
CA ALA A 194 2.23 -12.14 5.22
C ALA A 194 1.17 -12.92 4.44
N TRP A 195 0.17 -13.48 5.13
CA TRP A 195 -0.89 -14.31 4.55
C TRP A 195 -2.24 -13.60 4.44
N SER A 196 -2.32 -12.30 4.75
CA SER A 196 -3.57 -11.55 4.66
C SER A 196 -4.08 -11.53 3.22
N PRO A 197 -5.29 -12.05 2.93
CA PRO A 197 -5.86 -12.00 1.58
C PRO A 197 -5.96 -10.57 1.05
N LEU A 198 -6.27 -9.60 1.91
CA LEU A 198 -6.31 -8.19 1.54
C LEU A 198 -4.95 -7.72 1.01
N VAL A 199 -3.87 -7.99 1.72
CA VAL A 199 -2.50 -7.61 1.32
C VAL A 199 -2.12 -8.28 0.01
N LEU A 200 -2.40 -9.59 -0.10
CA LEU A 200 -2.11 -10.38 -1.30
C LEU A 200 -2.84 -9.83 -2.54
N ILE A 201 -4.15 -9.58 -2.43
CA ILE A 201 -4.92 -9.03 -3.53
C ILE A 201 -4.50 -7.60 -3.83
N SER A 202 -4.38 -6.72 -2.83
CA SER A 202 -4.05 -5.31 -3.05
C SER A 202 -2.70 -5.11 -3.74
N PHE A 203 -1.68 -5.90 -3.39
CA PHE A 203 -0.32 -5.65 -3.88
C PHE A 203 0.12 -6.63 -4.96
N ALA A 204 -0.01 -7.94 -4.75
CA ALA A 204 0.43 -8.91 -5.75
C ALA A 204 -0.53 -8.99 -6.94
N ALA A 205 -1.84 -9.06 -6.70
CA ALA A 205 -2.82 -9.13 -7.78
C ALA A 205 -3.08 -7.76 -8.43
N ARG A 206 -3.37 -6.73 -7.62
CA ARG A 206 -3.85 -5.44 -8.11
C ARG A 206 -2.75 -4.40 -8.34
N GLY A 207 -1.59 -4.53 -7.69
CA GLY A 207 -0.44 -3.64 -7.90
C GLY A 207 -0.57 -2.24 -7.29
N HIS A 208 -1.37 -2.06 -6.25
CA HIS A 208 -1.56 -0.75 -5.62
C HIS A 208 -0.27 -0.22 -4.99
N CYS A 209 -0.04 1.10 -5.16
CA CYS A 209 1.18 1.77 -4.68
C CYS A 209 1.26 1.92 -3.14
N ASP A 210 0.18 1.64 -2.42
CA ASP A 210 0.09 1.73 -0.96
C ASP A 210 1.14 0.89 -0.21
N SER A 211 1.67 -0.18 -0.84
CA SER A 211 2.72 -1.00 -0.24
C SER A 211 3.97 -0.21 0.12
N LEU A 212 4.32 0.83 -0.66
CA LEU A 212 5.43 1.74 -0.37
C LEU A 212 5.20 2.48 0.95
N GLN A 213 3.98 3.01 1.15
CA GLN A 213 3.64 3.70 2.38
C GLN A 213 3.70 2.74 3.56
N ILE A 214 3.07 1.57 3.45
CA ILE A 214 3.05 0.57 4.53
C ILE A 214 4.47 0.19 4.91
N PHE A 215 5.34 -0.08 3.93
CA PHE A 215 6.76 -0.34 4.16
C PHE A 215 7.43 0.75 5.00
N LEU A 216 7.25 2.02 4.62
CA LEU A 216 7.86 3.16 5.30
C LEU A 216 7.27 3.39 6.71
N VAL A 217 5.99 3.08 6.93
CA VAL A 217 5.36 3.14 8.26
C VAL A 217 5.94 2.06 9.17
N ILE A 218 6.01 0.81 8.71
CA ILE A 218 6.59 -0.28 9.50
C ILE A 218 8.08 -0.05 9.74
N LEU A 219 8.81 0.48 8.75
CA LEU A 219 10.21 0.89 8.91
C LEU A 219 10.36 2.00 9.96
N THR A 220 9.45 2.98 9.97
CA THR A 220 9.41 4.03 11.00
C THR A 220 9.31 3.42 12.40
N LEU A 221 8.37 2.49 12.60
CA LEU A 221 8.16 1.81 13.89
C LEU A 221 9.39 0.99 14.29
N TYR A 222 9.98 0.25 13.34
CA TYR A 222 11.20 -0.50 13.59
C TYR A 222 12.37 0.39 14.00
N LEU A 223 12.67 1.43 13.23
CA LEU A 223 13.74 2.38 13.51
C LEU A 223 13.55 3.08 14.85
N PHE A 224 12.29 3.39 15.20
CA PHE A 224 11.95 3.96 16.49
C PHE A 224 12.25 2.99 17.63
N SER A 225 11.85 1.72 17.52
CA SER A 225 12.10 0.71 18.55
C SER A 225 13.60 0.43 18.78
N ILE A 226 14.45 0.60 17.77
CA ILE A 226 15.91 0.52 17.91
C ILE A 226 16.60 1.87 18.19
N ARG A 227 15.82 2.89 18.59
CA ARG A 227 16.29 4.23 18.99
C ARG A 227 17.01 5.04 17.88
N LYS A 228 16.81 4.68 16.61
CA LYS A 228 17.35 5.42 15.44
C LYS A 228 16.45 6.60 15.08
N ASN A 229 16.40 7.61 15.96
CA ASN A 229 15.44 8.71 15.89
C ASN A 229 15.50 9.50 14.57
N LEU A 230 16.69 9.87 14.10
CA LEU A 230 16.84 10.66 12.86
C LEU A 230 16.29 9.88 11.65
N GLN A 231 16.69 8.61 11.51
CA GLN A 231 16.22 7.75 10.43
C GLN A 231 14.70 7.52 10.50
N SER A 232 14.15 7.40 11.71
CA SER A 232 12.70 7.29 11.92
C SER A 232 11.97 8.54 11.40
N ILE A 233 12.45 9.76 11.72
CA ILE A 233 11.85 11.00 11.20
C ILE A 233 11.99 11.12 9.68
N VAL A 234 13.14 10.74 9.11
CA VAL A 234 13.30 10.67 7.65
C VAL A 234 12.28 9.72 7.04
N SER A 235 12.11 8.52 7.63
CA SER A 235 11.12 7.53 7.18
C SER A 235 9.69 8.05 7.27
N ILE A 236 9.35 8.87 8.28
CA ILE A 236 8.05 9.57 8.37
C ILE A 236 7.89 10.53 7.18
N GLY A 237 8.90 11.36 6.89
CA GLY A 237 8.86 12.27 5.74
C GLY A 237 8.66 11.55 4.42
N LEU A 238 9.37 10.44 4.24
CA LEU A 238 9.21 9.57 3.08
C LEU A 238 7.78 8.97 3.02
N ALA A 239 7.22 8.51 4.15
CA ALA A 239 5.87 7.95 4.20
C ALA A 239 4.77 8.99 3.89
N VAL A 240 4.95 10.25 4.30
CA VAL A 240 4.06 11.35 3.90
C VAL A 240 4.18 11.62 2.40
N MET A 241 5.40 11.57 1.86
CA MET A 241 5.67 11.76 0.43
C MET A 241 5.38 10.53 -0.44
N SER A 242 4.99 9.39 0.14
CA SER A 242 4.41 8.28 -0.61
C SER A 242 2.89 8.41 -0.73
N LYS A 243 2.21 8.86 0.34
CA LYS A 243 0.77 9.16 0.29
C LYS A 243 0.37 10.16 1.39
N PHE A 244 -0.24 11.28 0.99
CA PHE A 244 -0.47 12.45 1.84
C PHE A 244 -1.24 12.16 3.13
N VAL A 245 -2.15 11.19 3.12
CA VAL A 245 -3.01 10.82 4.27
C VAL A 245 -2.20 10.57 5.55
N PHE A 246 -0.97 10.08 5.43
CA PHE A 246 -0.13 9.78 6.58
C PHE A 246 0.36 11.02 7.35
N ILE A 247 0.23 12.23 6.79
CA ILE A 247 0.53 13.46 7.53
C ILE A 247 -0.29 13.60 8.82
N ILE A 248 -1.49 13.00 8.86
CA ILE A 248 -2.37 12.98 10.03
C ILE A 248 -1.77 12.11 11.14
N VAL A 249 -1.10 11.01 10.78
CA VAL A 249 -0.53 10.05 11.72
C VAL A 249 0.87 10.48 12.18
N ALA A 250 1.60 11.23 11.34
CA ALA A 250 2.97 11.65 11.59
C ALA A 250 3.22 12.28 12.99
N PRO A 251 2.38 13.21 13.52
CA PRO A 251 2.60 13.81 14.83
C PRO A 251 2.60 12.79 15.98
N PHE A 252 1.81 11.72 15.86
CA PHE A 252 1.67 10.70 16.91
C PHE A 252 2.86 9.75 16.95
N LEU A 253 3.66 9.68 15.88
CA LEU A 253 4.86 8.86 15.81
C LEU A 253 6.13 9.59 16.28
N ILE A 254 6.04 10.90 16.50
CA ILE A 254 7.18 11.72 16.92
C ILE A 254 7.21 11.78 18.45
N PRO A 255 8.24 11.23 19.12
CA PRO A 255 8.27 11.18 20.58
C PRO A 255 8.40 12.56 21.21
N ARG A 256 7.71 12.75 22.34
CA ARG A 256 7.87 13.95 23.19
C ARG A 256 9.36 14.13 23.56
N GLY A 257 9.90 15.33 23.35
CA GLY A 257 11.33 15.64 23.57
C GLY A 257 12.26 15.39 22.37
N LYS A 258 11.73 14.95 21.22
CA LYS A 258 12.48 14.80 19.96
C LYS A 258 12.11 15.84 18.91
N LEU A 259 11.44 16.93 19.33
CA LEU A 259 10.99 18.03 18.47
C LEU A 259 12.13 18.70 17.69
N LYS A 260 13.37 18.65 18.20
CA LYS A 260 14.54 19.13 17.47
C LYS A 260 14.75 18.49 16.10
N TYR A 261 14.20 17.29 15.88
CA TYR A 261 14.27 16.60 14.59
C TYR A 261 13.10 16.96 13.68
N LEU A 262 12.09 17.72 14.13
CA LEU A 262 10.95 18.12 13.29
C LEU A 262 11.39 18.92 12.07
N ALA A 263 12.47 19.70 12.16
CA ALA A 263 13.04 20.44 11.02
C ALA A 263 13.48 19.52 9.86
N VAL A 264 13.72 18.22 10.13
CA VAL A 264 14.06 17.24 9.10
C VAL A 264 12.86 16.92 8.21
N LEU A 265 11.64 16.97 8.76
CA LEU A 265 10.42 16.65 8.01
C LEU A 265 10.17 17.62 6.83
N PRO A 266 10.11 18.95 7.02
CA PRO A 266 9.96 19.88 5.89
C PRO A 266 11.17 19.83 4.95
N LEU A 267 12.38 19.50 5.44
CA LEU A 267 13.55 19.33 4.59
C LEU A 267 13.40 18.15 3.63
N VAL A 268 12.97 16.98 4.10
CA VAL A 268 12.69 15.81 3.25
C VAL A 268 11.61 16.14 2.21
N ILE A 269 10.54 16.81 2.63
CA ILE A 269 9.46 17.25 1.75
C ILE A 269 10.00 18.20 0.68
N ALA A 270 10.74 19.24 1.07
CA ALA A 270 11.30 20.24 0.16
C ALA A 270 12.26 19.60 -0.86
N ILE A 271 13.14 18.71 -0.41
CA ILE A 271 14.07 17.98 -1.28
C ILE A 271 13.31 17.15 -2.32
N LEU A 272 12.27 16.43 -1.91
CA LEU A 272 11.49 15.59 -2.82
C LEU A 272 10.63 16.40 -3.80
N TYR A 273 10.18 17.60 -3.42
CA TYR A 273 9.47 18.50 -4.33
C TYR A 273 10.38 19.30 -5.27
N LEU A 274 11.68 19.41 -4.96
CA LEU A 274 12.61 20.23 -5.74
C LEU A 274 12.58 19.94 -7.26
N PRO A 275 12.54 18.68 -7.72
CA PRO A 275 12.45 18.37 -9.15
C PRO A 275 11.15 18.84 -9.83
N TYR A 276 10.10 19.10 -9.04
CA TYR A 276 8.75 19.39 -9.53
C TYR A 276 8.35 20.86 -9.37
N ILE A 277 9.21 21.70 -8.77
CA ILE A 277 8.87 23.08 -8.37
C ILE A 277 8.39 23.96 -9.54
N GLY A 278 8.82 23.66 -10.77
CA GLY A 278 8.40 24.37 -11.98
C GLY A 278 6.89 24.34 -12.26
N ALA A 279 6.13 23.41 -11.66
CA ALA A 279 4.67 23.38 -11.79
C ALA A 279 3.96 24.50 -11.00
N GLY A 280 4.64 25.18 -10.07
CA GLY A 280 4.07 26.27 -9.28
C GLY A 280 2.78 25.84 -8.55
N LYS A 281 1.66 26.51 -8.84
CA LYS A 281 0.34 26.19 -8.23
C LYS A 281 -0.18 24.80 -8.61
N GLY A 282 0.31 24.21 -9.71
CA GLY A 282 -0.08 22.86 -10.16
C GLY A 282 0.33 21.74 -9.19
N LEU A 283 1.33 21.97 -8.34
CA LEU A 283 1.80 20.98 -7.36
C LEU A 283 0.69 20.43 -6.45
N PHE A 284 -0.32 21.25 -6.13
CA PHE A 284 -1.37 20.91 -5.18
C PHE A 284 -2.77 21.02 -5.77
N SER A 285 -2.92 21.36 -7.05
CA SER A 285 -4.22 21.61 -7.69
C SER A 285 -5.13 20.39 -7.64
N THR A 286 -4.64 19.23 -8.11
CA THR A 286 -5.39 17.97 -8.09
C THR A 286 -5.66 17.51 -6.66
N LEU A 287 -4.69 17.64 -5.74
CA LEU A 287 -4.87 17.25 -4.34
C LEU A 287 -6.03 18.03 -3.70
N LEU A 288 -6.07 19.35 -3.91
CA LEU A 288 -7.15 20.19 -3.43
C LEU A 288 -8.47 19.87 -4.13
N HIS A 289 -8.44 19.59 -5.44
CA HIS A 289 -9.64 19.20 -6.18
C HIS A 289 -10.24 17.89 -5.65
N PHE A 290 -9.43 16.85 -5.42
CA PHE A 290 -9.89 15.60 -4.83
C PHE A 290 -10.39 15.79 -3.39
N GLY A 291 -9.66 16.54 -2.56
CA GLY A 291 -10.08 16.83 -1.19
C GLY A 291 -11.37 17.66 -1.08
N THR A 292 -11.78 18.34 -2.17
CA THR A 292 -12.95 19.23 -2.16
C THR A 292 -14.13 18.77 -3.01
N GLN A 293 -13.92 17.96 -4.04
CA GLN A 293 -14.95 17.59 -5.03
C GLN A 293 -15.23 16.09 -5.07
N TYR A 294 -14.29 15.24 -4.66
CA TYR A 294 -14.46 13.79 -4.73
C TYR A 294 -14.90 13.19 -3.39
N HIS A 295 -15.87 12.29 -3.48
CA HIS A 295 -16.46 11.54 -2.38
C HIS A 295 -16.28 10.05 -2.66
N TYR A 296 -15.60 9.32 -1.77
CA TYR A 296 -15.34 7.89 -1.93
C TYR A 296 -15.67 7.14 -0.65
N ASN A 297 -16.47 6.08 -0.76
CA ASN A 297 -16.94 5.27 0.37
C ASN A 297 -17.58 6.11 1.48
N ASP A 298 -18.48 7.01 1.08
CA ASP A 298 -19.09 7.96 1.99
C ASP A 298 -19.88 7.29 3.14
N SER A 299 -20.19 5.99 3.15
CA SER A 299 -20.72 5.26 4.33
C SER A 299 -21.65 6.12 5.21
N ALA A 300 -21.28 6.42 6.46
CA ALA A 300 -22.00 7.35 7.33
C ALA A 300 -21.93 8.83 6.90
N HIS A 301 -20.82 9.27 6.29
CA HIS A 301 -20.70 10.60 5.65
C HIS A 301 -21.76 10.81 4.54
N PHE A 302 -22.17 9.78 3.79
CA PHE A 302 -23.21 9.88 2.75
C PHE A 302 -24.55 10.19 3.40
N LEU A 303 -24.85 9.49 4.50
CA LEU A 303 -26.05 9.74 5.29
C LEU A 303 -26.04 11.16 5.86
N ILE A 304 -24.90 11.62 6.38
CA ILE A 304 -24.73 13.01 6.84
C ILE A 304 -24.89 14.01 5.69
N PHE A 305 -24.38 13.69 4.51
CA PHE A 305 -24.55 14.49 3.30
C PHE A 305 -26.02 14.61 2.90
N CYS A 306 -26.76 13.50 2.88
CA CYS A 306 -28.20 13.50 2.64
C CYS A 306 -28.97 14.32 3.69
N LEU A 307 -28.63 14.16 4.98
CA LEU A 307 -29.23 14.92 6.08
C LEU A 307 -28.90 16.42 6.00
N SER A 308 -27.77 16.77 5.40
CA SER A 308 -27.35 18.16 5.15
C SER A 308 -27.92 18.77 3.87
N LEU A 309 -29.01 18.21 3.33
CA LEU A 309 -29.68 18.66 2.09
C LEU A 309 -28.74 18.67 0.87
N GLY A 310 -27.74 17.78 0.87
CA GLY A 310 -26.77 17.69 -0.22
C GLY A 310 -25.73 18.81 -0.24
N SER A 311 -25.52 19.53 0.86
CA SER A 311 -24.44 20.52 0.98
C SER A 311 -23.11 19.87 1.40
N PRO A 312 -22.09 19.81 0.52
CA PRO A 312 -20.79 19.22 0.87
C PRO A 312 -20.08 19.98 1.99
N PHE A 313 -20.38 21.27 2.14
CA PHE A 313 -19.78 22.11 3.19
C PHE A 313 -20.34 21.76 4.57
N ILE A 314 -21.66 21.65 4.69
CA ILE A 314 -22.33 21.34 5.96
C ILE A 314 -22.02 19.90 6.38
N SER A 315 -22.03 18.95 5.44
CA SER A 315 -21.73 17.54 5.74
C SER A 315 -20.32 17.37 6.31
N ARG A 316 -19.34 18.11 5.79
CA ARG A 316 -17.95 18.10 6.27
C ARG A 316 -17.82 18.71 7.65
N ILE A 317 -18.51 19.82 7.94
CA ILE A 317 -18.52 20.42 9.29
C ILE A 317 -19.06 19.42 10.31
N ILE A 318 -20.23 18.83 10.04
CA ILE A 318 -20.86 17.86 10.96
C ILE A 318 -19.94 16.65 11.16
N THR A 319 -19.37 16.11 10.08
CA THR A 319 -18.44 14.98 10.17
C THR A 319 -17.19 15.35 10.97
N SER A 320 -16.61 16.53 10.74
CA SER A 320 -15.45 16.99 11.51
C SER A 320 -15.75 17.21 12.98
N MET A 321 -16.95 17.67 13.34
CA MET A 321 -17.37 17.79 14.74
C MET A 321 -17.48 16.42 15.42
N ILE A 322 -18.00 15.40 14.74
CA ILE A 322 -18.10 14.03 15.26
C ILE A 322 -16.72 13.42 15.57
N PHE A 323 -15.69 13.74 14.78
CA PHE A 323 -14.33 13.20 15.00
C PHE A 323 -13.50 14.00 16.02
N VAL A 324 -13.94 15.20 16.40
CA VAL A 324 -13.22 16.08 17.36
C VAL A 324 -13.76 15.93 18.79
N THR A 325 -14.96 15.36 18.97
CA THR A 325 -15.52 14.95 20.27
C THR A 325 -15.07 13.56 20.69
#